data_AF-A0A9E0JVL3-F1
#
_entry.id   AF-A0A9E0JVL3-F1
#
_cell.length_a   1.000
_cell.length_b   1.000
_cell.length_c   1.000
_cell.angle_alpha   90.00
_cell.angle_beta   90.00
_cell.angle_gamma   90.00
#
_symmetry.space_group_name_H-M   'P 1'
#
loop_
_entity.id
_entity.type
_entity.pdbx_description
1 polymer ?
#
loop_
_entity_poly.entity_id
_entity_poly.type
_entity_poly.pdbx_seq_one_letter_code
_entity_poly.pdbx_strand_id
1 'polypeptide(L)' 'MFDLSRFSLEGKVAIVTGGSRGIGQGIAYGFAKAGAK' A
#
# COMPACT_ATOMS: atom_id res chain seq x y z
N MET A 1 -22.51 -3.20 9.09
CA MET A 1 -21.49 -3.19 8.01
C MET A 1 -20.17 -2.75 8.64
N PHE A 2 -19.05 -3.41 8.33
CA PHE A 2 -17.76 -3.11 8.95
C PHE A 2 -17.16 -1.82 8.36
N ASP A 3 -16.61 -0.96 9.22
CA ASP A 3 -15.85 0.22 8.82
C ASP A 3 -14.39 -0.16 8.54
N LEU A 4 -13.91 0.15 7.33
CA LEU A 4 -12.55 -0.13 6.86
C LEU A 4 -11.70 1.15 6.71
N SER A 5 -12.24 2.32 7.09
CA SER A 5 -11.57 3.62 6.94
C SER A 5 -10.15 3.64 7.49
N ARG A 6 -9.91 2.93 8.60
CA ARG A 6 -8.59 2.80 9.25
C ARG A 6 -7.52 2.09 8.42
N PHE A 7 -7.91 1.33 7.39
CA PHE A 7 -6.97 0.61 6.52
C PHE A 7 -6.65 1.36 5.23
N SER A 8 -7.30 2.51 4.98
CA SER A 8 -6.95 3.36 3.85
C SER A 8 -5.54 3.92 4.00
N LEU A 9 -4.78 3.91 2.90
CA LEU A 9 -3.47 4.56 2.81
C LEU A 9 -3.54 5.89 2.06
N GLU A 10 -4.74 6.41 1.79
CA GLU A 10 -4.96 7.65 1.06
C GLU A 10 -4.11 8.80 1.63
N GLY A 11 -3.29 9.40 0.76
CA GLY A 11 -2.41 10.52 1.09
C GLY A 11 -1.21 10.15 1.99
N LYS A 12 -0.98 8.88 2.31
CA LYS A 12 0.19 8.42 3.07
C LYS A 12 1.34 8.10 2.13
N VAL A 13 2.57 8.40 2.56
CA VAL A 13 3.79 7.96 1.86
C VAL A 13 4.27 6.65 2.48
N ALA A 14 4.50 5.63 1.65
CA ALA A 14 4.98 4.32 2.09
C ALA A 14 6.32 3.96 1.45
N ILE A 15 7.26 3.47 2.26
CA ILE A 15 8.57 2.98 1.79
C ILE A 15 8.53 1.46 1.78
N VAL A 16 8.81 0.87 0.61
CA VAL A 16 8.92 -0.58 0.44
C VAL A 16 10.35 -0.94 0.01
N THR A 17 11.10 -1.59 0.89
CA THR A 17 12.43 -2.12 0.55
C THR A 17 12.27 -3.39 -0.30
N GLY A 18 13.20 -3.61 -1.24
CA GLY A 18 13.09 -4.76 -2.17
C GLY A 18 11.88 -4.71 -3.12
N GLY A 19 11.32 -3.53 -3.38
CA GLY A 19 10.10 -3.33 -4.17
C GLY A 19 10.18 -3.66 -5.67
N SER A 20 11.33 -4.12 -6.19
CA SER A 20 11.55 -4.30 -7.63
C SER A 20 11.06 -5.64 -8.20
N ARG A 21 10.78 -6.64 -7.35
CA ARG A 21 10.25 -7.95 -7.76
C ARG A 21 9.61 -8.72 -6.60
N GLY A 22 8.94 -9.83 -6.93
CA GLY A 22 8.40 -10.77 -5.94
C GLY A 22 7.41 -10.11 -4.97
N ILE A 23 7.53 -10.48 -3.69
CA ILE A 23 6.63 -10.00 -2.63
C ILE A 23 6.73 -8.48 -2.44
N GLY A 24 7.94 -7.92 -2.46
CA GLY A 24 8.14 -6.47 -2.30
C GLY A 24 7.40 -5.67 -3.38
N GLN A 25 7.46 -6.13 -4.63
CA GLN A 25 6.71 -5.52 -5.73
C GLN A 25 5.19 -5.63 -5.52
N GLY A 26 4.71 -6.80 -5.07
CA GLY A 26 3.30 -7.00 -4.75
C GLY A 26 2.80 -6.04 -3.66
N ILE A 27 3.60 -5.84 -2.61
CA ILE A 27 3.30 -4.90 -1.52
C ILE A 27 3.26 -3.47 -2.03
N ALA A 28 4.26 -3.04 -2.82
CA ALA A 28 4.30 -1.68 -3.38
C ALA A 28 3.06 -1.36 -4.23
N TYR A 29 2.66 -2.28 -5.11
CA TYR A 29 1.43 -2.10 -5.90
C TYR A 29 0.16 -2.16 -5.04
N GLY A 30 0.11 -3.01 -4.03
CA GLY A 30 -1.01 -3.08 -3.09
C GLY A 30 -1.18 -1.76 -2.32
N PHE A 31 -0.09 -1.19 -1.83
CA PHE A 31 -0.12 0.09 -1.13
C PHE A 31 -0.54 1.25 -2.03
N ALA A 32 -0.02 1.31 -3.25
CA ALA A 32 -0.46 2.30 -4.24
C ALA A 32 -1.98 2.18 -4.53
N LYS A 33 -2.49 0.95 -4.70
CA LYS A 33 -3.95 0.71 -4.88
C LYS A 33 -4.79 1.12 -3.66
N ALA A 34 -4.20 1.10 -2.47
CA ALA A 34 -4.85 1.55 -1.24
C ALA A 34 -4.77 3.08 -1.01
N GLY A 35 -4.21 3.84 -1.96
CA GLY A 35 -4.15 5.30 -1.93
C GLY A 35 -2.82 5.89 -1.46
N ALA A 36 -1.79 5.06 -1.27
CA ALA A 36 -0.46 5.57 -0.93
C ALA A 36 0.12 6.41 -2.08
N LYS A 37 0.80 7.50 -1.74
CA LYS A 37 1.48 8.44 -2.65
C LYS A 37 2.96 8.09 -2.83
#